data_AF-A0A9P9ECN4-F1
#
_entry.id   AF-A0A9P9ECN4-F1
#
_cell.length_a   1.000
_cell.length_b   1.000
_cell.length_c   1.000
_cell.angle_alpha   90.00
_cell.angle_beta   90.00
_cell.angle_gamma   90.00
#
_symmetry.space_group_name_H-M   'P 1'
#
loop_
_entity.id
_entity.type
_entity.pdbx_description
1 polymer ?
#
loop_
_entity_poly.entity_id
_entity_poly.type
_entity_poly.pdbx_seq_one_letter_code
_entity_poly.pdbx_strand_id
1 'polypeptide(L)'
;MVSKASGSFPNPSPISEDTPASNLQDATPYSDLTSRDTIAIISQPPGQTCAVVGGIMAARVKYLGAQGIAVDGRVRDLTTLRELGLPVWSKGTSIIGAGAQTKFHAKDVPVKIGDVLVEPGDIIMIDSEENGVVSVPQTKIEAVLDLLPKLVEADERVTRDVASGVSVKEAFKRHRGFSHPSPDAEEPPQGGASTKSPASGTDEESGEEKEVNKADAKKGGESNEQGQKPGDKDEDDAEDEEEEEEETVDPKDTLEEECRNSKECHSAKHHYDECADRVTGQIENDGKANEDCVEEFFHLAHCATQCAAPKLFSQLK
;
A
#
# COMPACT_ATOMS: atom_id res chain seq x y z
N MET A 1 28.76 -8.92 3.60
CA MET A 1 28.41 -9.49 4.92
C MET A 1 28.02 -8.34 5.84
N VAL A 2 26.76 -8.28 6.28
CA VAL A 2 26.32 -7.28 7.26
C VAL A 2 26.47 -7.90 8.65
N SER A 3 27.19 -7.22 9.54
CA SER A 3 27.40 -7.62 10.92
C SER A 3 26.06 -7.92 11.61
N LYS A 4 26.04 -8.97 12.43
CA LYS A 4 24.92 -9.34 13.31
C LYS A 4 24.35 -8.10 14.01
N ALA A 5 23.03 -7.95 13.99
CA ALA A 5 22.30 -6.88 14.68
C ALA A 5 22.87 -6.69 16.10
N SER A 6 23.22 -5.44 16.40
CA SER A 6 23.74 -4.99 17.68
C SER A 6 22.81 -5.34 18.85
N GLY A 7 23.34 -5.23 20.08
CA GLY A 7 22.66 -5.55 21.34
C GLY A 7 21.17 -5.26 21.31
N SER A 8 20.39 -6.32 21.43
CA SER A 8 18.98 -6.43 21.11
C SER A 8 18.16 -5.25 21.66
N PHE A 9 17.56 -4.52 20.73
CA PHE A 9 16.63 -3.40 20.88
C PHE A 9 17.24 -2.03 21.23
N PRO A 10 17.01 -0.99 20.41
CA PRO A 10 17.28 0.37 20.86
C PRO A 10 16.46 0.64 22.12
N ASN A 11 17.05 1.35 23.09
CA ASN A 11 16.28 1.85 24.23
C ASN A 11 15.06 2.59 23.70
N PRO A 12 13.86 2.39 24.30
CA PRO A 12 12.68 3.12 23.88
C PRO A 12 13.00 4.61 23.90
N SER A 13 12.63 5.29 22.82
CA SER A 13 12.79 6.74 22.74
C SER A 13 12.16 7.38 23.98
N PRO A 14 12.80 8.39 24.59
CA PRO A 14 12.19 9.10 25.70
C PRO A 14 10.81 9.60 25.29
N ILE A 15 9.85 9.48 26.22
CA ILE A 15 8.48 9.91 26.02
C ILE A 15 8.50 11.43 25.77
N SER A 16 7.90 11.88 24.68
CA SER A 16 7.79 13.32 24.37
C SER A 16 7.03 14.03 25.50
N GLU A 17 7.40 15.27 25.81
CA GLU A 17 6.71 16.08 26.83
C GLU A 17 5.23 16.28 26.52
N ASP A 18 4.87 16.29 25.22
CA ASP A 18 3.48 16.41 24.76
C ASP A 18 2.67 15.11 24.90
N THR A 19 3.29 14.01 25.34
CA THR A 19 2.59 12.73 25.48
C THR A 19 1.64 12.79 26.69
N PRO A 20 0.35 12.47 26.51
CA PRO A 20 -0.59 12.49 27.63
C PRO A 20 -0.16 11.50 28.72
N ALA A 21 -0.55 11.77 29.96
CA ALA A 21 -0.37 10.81 31.05
C ALA A 21 -1.09 9.49 30.74
N SER A 22 -0.49 8.37 31.11
CA SER A 22 -1.14 7.07 30.92
C SER A 22 -2.41 6.98 31.77
N ASN A 23 -3.50 6.55 31.15
CA ASN A 23 -4.79 6.31 31.81
C ASN A 23 -5.21 4.83 31.77
N LEU A 24 -4.25 3.93 31.57
CA LEU A 24 -4.46 2.49 31.53
C LEU A 24 -4.44 1.89 32.93
N GLN A 25 -5.35 0.95 33.20
CA GLN A 25 -5.43 0.25 34.49
C GLN A 25 -4.45 -0.93 34.55
N ASP A 26 -4.21 -1.57 33.41
CA ASP A 26 -3.37 -2.75 33.26
C ASP A 26 -2.77 -2.82 31.85
N ALA A 27 -2.20 -3.98 31.49
CA ALA A 27 -1.59 -4.25 30.20
C ALA A 27 -2.58 -4.78 29.15
N THR A 28 -3.89 -4.58 29.34
CA THR A 28 -4.91 -5.02 28.38
C THR A 28 -4.62 -4.39 27.01
N PRO A 29 -4.54 -5.18 25.92
CA PRO A 29 -4.33 -4.66 24.58
C PRO A 29 -5.45 -3.70 24.17
N TYR A 30 -5.11 -2.62 23.45
CA TYR A 30 -6.11 -1.65 23.00
C TYR A 30 -7.24 -2.28 22.18
N SER A 31 -6.94 -3.36 21.45
CA SER A 31 -7.91 -4.05 20.62
C SER A 31 -9.07 -4.62 21.44
N ASP A 32 -8.85 -4.98 22.71
CA ASP A 32 -9.89 -5.49 23.61
C ASP A 32 -10.76 -4.39 24.21
N LEU A 33 -10.30 -3.13 24.15
CA LEU A 33 -10.99 -1.96 24.71
C LEU A 33 -11.79 -1.19 23.66
N THR A 34 -11.90 -1.72 22.44
CA THR A 34 -12.56 -1.06 21.32
C THR A 34 -14.06 -0.99 21.55
N SER A 35 -14.63 0.20 21.34
CA SER A 35 -16.08 0.40 21.41
C SER A 35 -16.75 0.06 20.07
N ARG A 36 -17.92 -0.56 20.14
CA ARG A 36 -18.76 -0.84 18.95
C ARG A 36 -19.16 0.46 18.25
N ASP A 37 -19.34 0.40 16.93
CA ASP A 37 -19.80 1.50 16.08
C ASP A 37 -18.89 2.73 16.14
N THR A 38 -17.58 2.49 16.30
CA THR A 38 -16.55 3.53 16.30
C THR A 38 -15.50 3.28 15.22
N ILE A 39 -14.74 4.32 14.90
CA ILE A 39 -13.50 4.23 14.12
C ILE A 39 -12.34 4.40 15.08
N ALA A 40 -11.40 3.44 15.07
CA ALA A 40 -10.22 3.51 15.91
C ALA A 40 -9.18 4.43 15.28
N ILE A 41 -8.87 5.55 15.95
CA ILE A 41 -7.80 6.47 15.57
C ILE A 41 -6.58 6.19 16.44
N ILE A 42 -5.46 5.82 15.83
CA ILE A 42 -4.23 5.43 16.52
C ILE A 42 -3.09 6.35 16.10
N SER A 43 -2.51 7.04 17.07
CA SER A 43 -1.28 7.83 16.87
C SER A 43 -0.08 7.04 17.36
N GLN A 44 0.87 6.78 16.46
CA GLN A 44 2.16 6.20 16.77
C GLN A 44 3.16 7.34 17.06
N PRO A 45 4.02 7.21 18.09
CA PRO A 45 5.08 8.17 18.32
C PRO A 45 5.95 8.39 17.07
N PRO A 46 6.54 9.59 16.89
CA PRO A 46 7.40 9.86 15.75
C PRO A 46 8.67 9.01 15.77
N GLY A 47 9.26 8.78 14.59
CA GLY A 47 10.55 8.09 14.44
C GLY A 47 10.51 6.56 14.59
N GLN A 48 9.33 5.98 14.75
CA GLN A 48 9.17 4.53 14.92
C GLN A 48 9.14 3.81 13.56
N THR A 49 9.76 2.62 13.51
CA THR A 49 9.77 1.73 12.34
C THR A 49 8.90 0.49 12.51
N CYS A 50 8.40 0.22 13.72
CA CYS A 50 7.46 -0.88 13.99
C CYS A 50 6.03 -0.58 13.52
N ALA A 51 5.22 -1.62 13.34
CA ALA A 51 3.78 -1.53 13.10
C ALA A 51 2.98 -1.66 14.40
N VAL A 52 2.00 -0.78 14.58
CA VAL A 52 1.11 -0.74 15.77
C VAL A 52 -0.20 -1.51 15.57
N VAL A 53 -0.58 -1.80 14.32
CA VAL A 53 -1.71 -2.67 13.98
C VAL A 53 -1.20 -3.83 13.11
N GLY A 54 -1.60 -5.04 13.47
CA GLY A 54 -1.45 -6.25 12.66
C GLY A 54 -2.76 -7.02 12.58
N GLY A 55 -2.76 -8.17 11.92
CA GLY A 55 -3.95 -8.95 11.62
C GLY A 55 -4.73 -9.37 12.87
N ILE A 56 -4.05 -9.80 13.93
CA ILE A 56 -4.68 -10.19 15.21
C ILE A 56 -5.42 -9.00 15.85
N MET A 57 -4.76 -7.84 15.89
CA MET A 57 -5.32 -6.63 16.49
C MET A 57 -6.55 -6.16 15.71
N ALA A 58 -6.44 -6.10 14.38
CA ALA A 58 -7.53 -5.70 13.50
C ALA A 58 -8.70 -6.68 13.54
N ALA A 59 -8.45 -7.99 13.60
CA ALA A 59 -9.49 -9.00 13.71
C ALA A 59 -10.31 -8.83 15.00
N ARG A 60 -9.64 -8.52 16.12
CA ARG A 60 -10.31 -8.26 17.39
C ARG A 60 -11.11 -6.95 17.38
N VAL A 61 -10.54 -5.88 16.83
CA VAL A 61 -11.23 -4.60 16.60
C VAL A 61 -12.50 -4.79 15.76
N LYS A 62 -12.41 -5.55 14.66
CA LYS A 62 -13.55 -5.93 13.82
C LYS A 62 -14.60 -6.71 14.61
N TYR A 63 -14.17 -7.72 15.37
CA TYR A 63 -15.07 -8.56 16.17
C TYR A 63 -15.91 -7.75 17.16
N LEU A 64 -15.31 -6.71 17.76
CA LEU A 64 -16.02 -5.82 18.69
C LEU A 64 -16.96 -4.82 17.99
N GLY A 65 -16.96 -4.79 16.65
CA GLY A 65 -17.89 -4.00 15.85
C GLY A 65 -17.40 -2.59 15.54
N ALA A 66 -16.09 -2.35 15.50
CA ALA A 66 -15.57 -1.12 14.91
C ALA A 66 -15.83 -1.08 13.40
N GLN A 67 -16.00 0.13 12.88
CA GLN A 67 -16.31 0.41 11.47
C GLN A 67 -15.05 0.70 10.64
N GLY A 68 -13.90 0.93 11.29
CA GLY A 68 -12.62 1.13 10.60
C GLY A 68 -11.47 1.43 11.57
N ILE A 69 -10.25 1.49 11.02
CA ILE A 69 -9.03 1.85 11.74
C ILE A 69 -8.24 2.86 10.91
N ALA A 70 -7.89 4.01 11.48
CA ALA A 70 -6.93 4.94 10.88
C ALA A 70 -5.71 5.09 11.77
N VAL A 71 -4.52 4.91 11.19
CA VAL A 71 -3.25 4.87 11.90
C VAL A 71 -2.34 5.98 11.41
N ASP A 72 -2.07 6.97 12.26
CA ASP A 72 -0.90 7.83 12.09
C ASP A 72 0.34 7.03 12.50
N GLY A 73 0.79 6.18 11.59
CA GLY A 73 1.82 5.19 11.86
C GLY A 73 1.80 4.05 10.86
N ARG A 74 2.34 2.90 11.27
CA ARG A 74 2.54 1.75 10.39
C ARG A 74 1.65 0.56 10.75
N VAL A 75 1.30 -0.22 9.73
CA VAL A 75 0.55 -1.47 9.85
C VAL A 75 1.31 -2.66 9.25
N ARG A 76 0.89 -3.87 9.62
CA ARG A 76 1.44 -5.14 9.13
C ARG A 76 0.34 -6.15 8.81
N ASP A 77 0.72 -7.29 8.23
CA ASP A 77 -0.18 -8.39 7.86
C ASP A 77 -1.23 -7.98 6.81
N LEU A 78 -0.79 -7.28 5.75
CA LEU A 78 -1.67 -6.65 4.75
C LEU A 78 -2.69 -7.60 4.11
N THR A 79 -2.31 -8.85 3.86
CA THR A 79 -3.23 -9.87 3.32
C THR A 79 -4.39 -10.10 4.28
N THR A 80 -4.10 -10.36 5.55
CA THR A 80 -5.12 -10.50 6.59
C THR A 80 -5.97 -9.24 6.75
N LEU A 81 -5.35 -8.05 6.73
CA LEU A 81 -6.10 -6.79 6.83
C LEU A 81 -7.12 -6.63 5.69
N ARG A 82 -6.74 -6.97 4.44
CA ARG A 82 -7.66 -6.93 3.29
C ARG A 82 -8.78 -7.96 3.42
N GLU A 83 -8.46 -9.20 3.80
CA GLU A 83 -9.43 -10.29 3.96
C GLU A 83 -10.45 -10.02 5.08
N LEU A 84 -10.07 -9.24 6.10
CA LEU A 84 -10.99 -8.85 7.15
C LEU A 84 -12.13 -7.98 6.63
N GLY A 85 -12.02 -7.28 5.49
CA GLY A 85 -13.05 -6.34 5.03
C GLY A 85 -13.37 -5.24 6.04
N LEU A 86 -12.52 -5.06 7.06
CA LEU A 86 -12.52 -3.90 7.94
C LEU A 86 -11.63 -2.87 7.26
N PRO A 87 -12.12 -1.67 6.96
CA PRO A 87 -11.30 -0.67 6.30
C PRO A 87 -10.16 -0.16 7.22
N VAL A 88 -8.91 -0.19 6.74
CA VAL A 88 -7.70 0.17 7.52
C VAL A 88 -6.80 1.12 6.71
N TRP A 89 -6.47 2.28 7.29
CA TRP A 89 -5.59 3.30 6.71
C TRP A 89 -4.36 3.50 7.57
N SER A 90 -3.24 3.82 6.93
CA SER A 90 -1.96 4.01 7.60
C SER A 90 -1.04 4.93 6.82
N LYS A 91 -0.06 5.55 7.50
CA LYS A 91 1.03 6.29 6.83
C LYS A 91 2.07 5.37 6.17
N GLY A 92 2.05 4.08 6.47
CA GLY A 92 2.97 3.13 5.85
C GLY A 92 2.89 1.73 6.44
N THR A 93 3.83 0.89 6.04
CA THR A 93 3.86 -0.52 6.44
C THR A 93 5.16 -0.85 7.18
N SER A 94 5.14 -1.95 7.93
CA SER A 94 6.31 -2.56 8.54
C SER A 94 6.04 -4.03 8.81
N ILE A 95 7.07 -4.86 8.89
CA ILE A 95 6.96 -6.25 9.39
C ILE A 95 7.31 -6.36 10.87
N ILE A 96 7.89 -5.32 11.47
CA ILE A 96 8.35 -5.31 12.86
C ILE A 96 7.16 -5.07 13.79
N GLY A 97 6.93 -5.93 14.77
CA GLY A 97 5.85 -5.75 15.75
C GLY A 97 6.10 -4.59 16.72
N ALA A 98 5.02 -3.97 17.22
CA ALA A 98 5.06 -2.82 18.13
C ALA A 98 6.01 -3.00 19.32
N GLY A 99 6.03 -4.18 19.95
CA GLY A 99 6.84 -4.47 21.14
C GLY A 99 8.35 -4.29 20.95
N ALA A 100 8.83 -4.12 19.73
CA ALA A 100 10.21 -3.75 19.45
C ALA A 100 10.56 -2.30 19.84
N GLN A 101 9.58 -1.38 19.87
CA GLN A 101 9.87 0.04 20.05
C GLN A 101 8.78 0.84 20.79
N THR A 102 7.52 0.41 20.76
CA THR A 102 6.40 1.14 21.34
C THR A 102 5.39 0.23 22.04
N LYS A 103 4.56 0.81 22.90
CA LYS A 103 3.48 0.14 23.61
C LYS A 103 2.25 1.03 23.68
N PHE A 104 1.10 0.40 23.89
CA PHE A 104 -0.14 1.12 24.19
C PHE A 104 0.02 1.91 25.49
N HIS A 105 -0.34 3.20 25.46
CA HIS A 105 -0.01 4.14 26.54
C HIS A 105 -1.22 4.86 27.11
N ALA A 106 -2.16 5.28 26.26
CA ALA A 106 -3.38 5.96 26.67
C ALA A 106 -4.50 5.72 25.65
N LYS A 107 -5.75 5.87 26.09
CA LYS A 107 -6.96 5.78 25.24
C LYS A 107 -7.92 6.93 25.55
N ASP A 108 -8.83 7.22 24.63
CA ASP A 108 -9.81 8.30 24.78
C ASP A 108 -9.12 9.62 25.18
N VAL A 109 -8.01 9.92 24.51
CA VAL A 109 -7.24 11.17 24.64
C VAL A 109 -7.16 11.84 23.27
N PRO A 110 -7.03 13.17 23.22
CA PRO A 110 -6.79 13.87 21.96
C PRO A 110 -5.51 13.36 21.29
N VAL A 111 -5.57 13.18 19.97
CA VAL A 111 -4.42 12.77 19.15
C VAL A 111 -4.20 13.77 18.03
N LYS A 112 -2.94 14.12 17.79
CA LYS A 112 -2.54 15.03 16.71
C LYS A 112 -2.04 14.22 15.52
N ILE A 113 -2.68 14.37 14.37
CA ILE A 113 -2.31 13.75 13.10
C ILE A 113 -1.97 14.84 12.10
N GLY A 114 -0.67 15.02 11.84
CA GLY A 114 -0.20 16.22 11.11
C GLY A 114 -0.58 17.48 11.90
N ASP A 115 -1.35 18.38 11.29
CA ASP A 115 -1.85 19.60 11.94
C ASP A 115 -3.29 19.46 12.49
N VAL A 116 -3.91 18.29 12.30
CA VAL A 116 -5.29 18.04 12.75
C VAL A 116 -5.27 17.46 14.16
N LEU A 117 -5.94 18.14 15.09
CA LEU A 117 -6.28 17.58 16.40
C LEU A 117 -7.59 16.80 16.26
N VAL A 118 -7.57 15.53 16.65
CA VAL A 118 -8.76 14.68 16.73
C VAL A 118 -9.06 14.42 18.19
N GLU A 119 -10.26 14.81 18.63
CA GLU A 119 -10.71 14.60 19.99
C GLU A 119 -11.58 13.33 20.10
N PRO A 120 -11.58 12.65 21.26
CA PRO A 120 -12.52 11.56 21.50
C PRO A 120 -13.97 12.03 21.29
N GLY A 121 -14.67 11.33 20.39
CA GLY A 121 -16.05 11.63 20.05
C GLY A 121 -16.24 12.38 18.72
N ASP A 122 -15.18 12.94 18.14
CA ASP A 122 -15.26 13.52 16.80
C ASP A 122 -15.81 12.52 15.77
N ILE A 123 -16.56 13.03 14.80
CA ILE A 123 -17.08 12.19 13.72
C ILE A 123 -15.96 11.98 12.72
N ILE A 124 -15.54 10.73 12.57
CA ILE A 124 -14.60 10.34 11.55
C ILE A 124 -15.37 9.81 10.35
N MET A 125 -15.08 10.37 9.18
CA MET A 125 -15.51 9.83 7.90
C MET A 125 -14.30 9.25 7.19
N ILE A 126 -14.46 8.06 6.63
CA ILE A 126 -13.44 7.46 5.80
C ILE A 126 -14.01 7.15 4.43
N ASP A 127 -13.33 7.65 3.41
CA ASP A 127 -13.60 7.38 2.02
C ASP A 127 -12.64 6.29 1.52
N SER A 128 -13.21 5.11 1.26
CA SER A 128 -12.44 3.97 0.74
C SER A 128 -12.06 4.09 -0.73
N GLU A 129 -12.78 4.90 -1.51
CA GLU A 129 -12.50 5.09 -2.93
C GLU A 129 -11.40 6.15 -3.11
N GLU A 130 -11.50 7.26 -2.38
CA GLU A 130 -10.56 8.38 -2.48
C GLU A 130 -9.37 8.27 -1.53
N ASN A 131 -9.27 7.18 -0.74
CA ASN A 131 -8.24 6.97 0.27
C ASN A 131 -8.11 8.15 1.27
N GLY A 132 -9.24 8.77 1.62
CA GLY A 132 -9.30 9.97 2.45
C GLY A 132 -9.88 9.70 3.83
N VAL A 133 -9.35 10.36 4.86
CA VAL A 133 -9.91 10.39 6.22
C VAL A 133 -10.20 11.82 6.61
N VAL A 134 -11.42 12.11 7.06
CA VAL A 134 -11.85 13.43 7.52
C VAL A 134 -12.31 13.33 8.97
N SER A 135 -11.82 14.25 9.81
CA SER A 135 -12.34 14.45 11.16
C SER A 135 -13.25 15.67 11.18
N VAL A 136 -14.46 15.51 11.70
CA VAL A 136 -15.42 16.58 11.93
C VAL A 136 -15.61 16.74 13.44
N PRO A 137 -15.18 17.88 14.01
CA PRO A 137 -15.39 18.15 15.42
C PRO A 137 -16.87 18.09 15.79
N GLN A 138 -17.20 17.49 16.94
CA GLN A 138 -18.60 17.36 17.38
C GLN A 138 -19.34 18.70 17.39
N THR A 139 -18.65 19.78 17.78
CA THR A 139 -19.19 21.14 17.86
C THR A 139 -19.55 21.75 16.51
N LYS A 140 -19.09 21.16 15.39
CA LYS A 140 -19.29 21.67 14.02
C LYS A 140 -20.28 20.84 13.20
N ILE A 141 -20.84 19.76 13.75
CA ILE A 141 -21.70 18.83 13.00
C ILE A 141 -22.89 19.56 12.36
N GLU A 142 -23.62 20.38 13.11
CA GLU A 142 -24.80 21.08 12.59
C GLU A 142 -24.44 22.02 11.43
N ALA A 143 -23.33 22.75 11.55
CA ALA A 143 -22.85 23.63 10.50
C ALA A 143 -22.44 22.85 9.23
N VAL A 144 -21.81 21.69 9.39
CA VAL A 144 -21.46 20.80 8.27
C VAL A 144 -22.72 20.27 7.59
N LEU A 145 -23.71 19.80 8.36
CA LEU A 145 -24.96 19.26 7.80
C LEU A 145 -25.77 20.31 7.04
N ASP A 146 -25.76 21.57 7.46
CA ASP A 146 -26.41 22.67 6.72
C ASP A 146 -25.63 23.08 5.45
N LEU A 147 -24.31 23.01 5.48
CA LEU A 147 -23.45 23.45 4.39
C LEU A 147 -23.35 22.41 3.26
N LEU A 148 -23.23 21.12 3.57
CA LEU A 148 -22.94 20.06 2.60
C LEU A 148 -23.94 20.01 1.42
N PRO A 149 -25.28 20.03 1.62
CA PRO A 149 -26.22 19.98 0.51
C PRO A 149 -26.07 21.16 -0.47
N LYS A 150 -25.74 22.35 0.07
CA LYS A 150 -25.54 23.56 -0.73
C LYS A 150 -24.29 23.47 -1.60
N LEU A 151 -23.23 22.88 -1.05
CA LEU A 151 -21.98 22.63 -1.79
C LEU A 151 -22.19 21.59 -2.89
N VAL A 152 -22.85 20.48 -2.59
CA VAL A 152 -23.16 19.43 -3.59
C VAL A 152 -23.97 20.01 -4.75
N GLU A 153 -25.04 20.75 -4.44
CA GLU A 153 -25.89 21.35 -5.47
C GLU A 153 -25.14 22.39 -6.32
N ALA A 154 -24.25 23.18 -5.70
CA ALA A 154 -23.38 24.11 -6.42
C ALA A 154 -22.44 23.35 -7.37
N ASP A 155 -21.84 22.26 -6.93
CA ASP A 155 -20.88 21.46 -7.71
C ASP A 155 -21.55 20.75 -8.89
N GLU A 156 -22.76 20.24 -8.70
CA GLU A 156 -23.57 19.69 -9.79
C GLU A 156 -23.89 20.73 -10.86
N ARG A 157 -24.25 21.96 -10.46
CA ARG A 157 -24.50 23.06 -11.40
C ARG A 157 -23.25 23.49 -12.15
N VAL A 158 -22.13 23.61 -11.45
CA VAL A 158 -20.84 23.90 -12.09
C VAL A 158 -20.51 22.83 -13.12
N THR A 159 -20.61 21.56 -12.74
CA THR A 159 -20.28 20.42 -13.59
C THR A 159 -21.14 20.42 -14.85
N ARG A 160 -22.44 20.70 -14.71
CA ARG A 160 -23.37 20.83 -15.85
C ARG A 160 -23.01 21.98 -16.78
N ASP A 161 -22.72 23.16 -16.24
CA ASP A 161 -22.32 24.34 -17.02
C ASP A 161 -21.02 24.05 -17.80
N VAL A 162 -20.02 23.48 -17.14
CA VAL A 162 -18.74 23.12 -17.75
C VAL A 162 -18.93 22.07 -18.86
N ALA A 163 -19.72 21.03 -18.60
CA ALA A 163 -20.05 20.02 -19.61
C ALA A 163 -20.77 20.59 -20.84
N SER A 164 -21.48 21.73 -20.67
CA SER A 164 -22.14 22.45 -21.77
C SER A 164 -21.24 23.48 -22.49
N GLY A 165 -19.96 23.57 -22.12
CA GLY A 165 -18.97 24.45 -22.75
C GLY A 165 -18.80 25.82 -22.10
N VAL A 166 -19.41 26.07 -20.94
CA VAL A 166 -19.13 27.27 -20.13
C VAL A 166 -17.75 27.15 -19.51
N SER A 167 -16.96 28.23 -19.50
CA SER A 167 -15.66 28.21 -18.83
C SER A 167 -15.80 28.01 -17.32
N VAL A 168 -14.86 27.28 -16.71
CA VAL A 168 -14.85 27.00 -15.26
C VAL A 168 -14.93 28.29 -14.43
N LYS A 169 -14.20 29.35 -14.84
CA LYS A 169 -14.22 30.66 -14.19
C LYS A 169 -15.63 31.25 -14.10
N GLU A 170 -16.38 31.17 -15.19
CA GLU A 170 -17.75 31.69 -15.25
C GLU A 170 -18.73 30.78 -14.51
N ALA A 171 -18.59 29.45 -14.61
CA ALA A 171 -19.41 28.49 -13.87
C ALA A 171 -19.25 28.65 -12.34
N PHE A 172 -18.02 28.78 -11.85
CA PHE A 172 -17.75 29.06 -10.42
C PHE A 172 -18.34 30.39 -9.97
N LYS A 173 -18.21 31.45 -10.77
CA LYS A 173 -18.79 32.76 -10.44
C LYS A 173 -20.31 32.69 -10.27
N ARG A 174 -20.99 31.88 -11.08
CA ARG A 174 -22.46 31.69 -11.02
C ARG A 174 -22.90 30.89 -9.79
N HIS A 175 -22.20 29.81 -9.48
CA HIS A 175 -22.73 28.77 -8.59
C HIS A 175 -22.01 28.66 -7.25
N ARG A 176 -20.75 29.10 -7.15
CA ARG A 176 -19.92 29.04 -5.93
C ARG A 176 -19.67 30.41 -5.27
N GLY A 177 -20.36 31.47 -5.69
CA GLY A 177 -20.16 32.85 -5.20
C GLY A 177 -20.36 33.08 -3.68
N PHE A 178 -20.83 32.08 -2.94
CA PHE A 178 -20.96 32.11 -1.48
C PHE A 178 -19.71 31.58 -0.73
N SER A 179 -18.71 31.01 -1.43
CA SER A 179 -17.62 30.24 -0.81
C SER A 179 -16.25 30.95 -0.79
N HIS A 180 -16.17 32.23 -1.14
CA HIS A 180 -14.95 32.99 -0.83
C HIS A 180 -15.04 33.46 0.62
N PRO A 181 -14.14 33.01 1.53
CA PRO A 181 -14.08 33.59 2.86
C PRO A 181 -13.83 35.10 2.72
N SER A 182 -14.59 35.89 3.47
CA SER A 182 -14.30 37.31 3.65
C SER A 182 -12.83 37.47 4.08
N PRO A 183 -12.09 38.51 3.64
CA PRO A 183 -10.76 38.80 4.17
C PRO A 183 -10.73 39.00 5.69
N ASP A 184 -11.91 39.12 6.34
CA ASP A 184 -12.09 39.27 7.78
C ASP A 184 -12.54 38.00 8.52
N ALA A 185 -12.65 36.85 7.85
CA ALA A 185 -12.94 35.58 8.54
C ALA A 185 -11.66 35.07 9.21
N GLU A 186 -11.67 34.90 10.53
CA GLU A 186 -10.58 34.22 11.26
C GLU A 186 -10.19 32.93 10.54
N GLU A 187 -8.89 32.73 10.32
CA GLU A 187 -8.36 31.58 9.60
C GLU A 187 -8.97 30.28 10.18
N PRO A 188 -9.57 29.42 9.35
CA PRO A 188 -9.90 28.08 9.81
C PRO A 188 -8.60 27.39 10.26
N PRO A 189 -8.61 26.59 11.34
CA PRO A 189 -7.42 25.85 11.74
C PRO A 189 -6.90 25.09 10.53
N GLN A 190 -5.65 25.36 10.17
CA GLN A 190 -5.00 24.83 8.96
C GLN A 190 -5.06 23.31 8.97
N GLY A 191 -6.07 22.75 8.30
CA GLY A 191 -6.10 21.35 7.94
C GLY A 191 -5.00 21.10 6.92
N GLY A 192 -3.95 20.39 7.33
CA GLY A 192 -2.75 20.18 6.53
C GLY A 192 -3.07 19.62 5.14
N ALA A 193 -2.80 20.41 4.10
CA ALA A 193 -2.76 19.94 2.73
C ALA A 193 -1.52 19.07 2.55
N SER A 194 -1.70 17.75 2.50
CA SER A 194 -0.67 16.82 2.06
C SER A 194 -0.60 16.84 0.52
N THR A 195 0.06 17.83 -0.06
CA THR A 195 0.39 17.83 -1.49
C THR A 195 1.87 18.07 -1.71
N LYS A 196 2.64 16.98 -1.80
CA LYS A 196 3.83 16.94 -2.64
C LYS A 196 3.74 15.72 -3.56
N SER A 197 3.07 15.94 -4.69
CA SER A 197 3.37 15.26 -5.94
C SER A 197 3.55 16.34 -7.00
N PRO A 198 4.63 16.34 -7.79
CA PRO A 198 4.91 17.40 -8.75
C PRO A 198 4.07 17.18 -10.02
N ALA A 199 3.23 18.15 -10.37
CA ALA A 199 2.60 18.23 -11.67
C ALA A 199 3.31 19.32 -12.51
N SER A 200 3.81 18.86 -13.66
CA SER A 200 3.94 19.57 -14.95
C SER A 200 4.38 21.04 -14.98
N GLY A 201 5.54 21.24 -15.59
CA GLY A 201 5.72 22.10 -16.78
C GLY A 201 5.03 23.44 -16.80
N THR A 202 5.82 24.49 -16.62
CA THR A 202 5.57 25.79 -17.24
C THR A 202 6.89 26.32 -17.78
N ASP A 203 6.90 26.56 -19.08
CA ASP A 203 7.85 27.42 -19.76
C ASP A 203 7.80 28.82 -19.14
N GLU A 204 8.91 29.30 -18.61
CA GLU A 204 9.40 30.66 -18.86
C GLU A 204 10.81 30.83 -18.27
N GLU A 205 11.72 31.17 -19.17
CA GLU A 205 13.15 31.40 -18.97
C GLU A 205 13.39 32.79 -18.37
N SER A 206 14.06 32.85 -17.23
CA SER A 206 14.97 33.93 -16.81
C SER A 206 15.76 33.36 -15.64
N GLY A 207 17.07 33.26 -15.59
CA GLY A 207 18.11 34.15 -16.10
C GLY A 207 19.13 34.22 -14.95
N GLU A 208 20.28 33.59 -15.15
CA GLU A 208 21.47 33.56 -14.27
C GLU A 208 21.47 32.61 -13.07
N GLU A 209 21.84 31.34 -13.31
CA GLU A 209 22.98 30.70 -12.60
C GLU A 209 23.72 29.78 -13.59
N LYS A 210 24.57 30.39 -14.43
CA LYS A 210 25.69 29.69 -15.06
C LYS A 210 26.83 29.70 -14.05
N GLU A 211 27.21 28.53 -13.55
CA GLU A 211 28.59 28.04 -13.51
C GLU A 211 28.58 26.66 -12.87
N VAL A 212 28.73 25.61 -13.69
CA VAL A 212 29.68 24.51 -13.51
C VAL A 212 29.55 23.57 -14.73
N ASN A 213 30.66 23.41 -15.42
CA ASN A 213 31.00 22.40 -16.45
C ASN A 213 30.63 22.67 -17.92
N LYS A 214 31.46 23.52 -18.53
CA LYS A 214 32.02 23.31 -19.88
C LYS A 214 32.88 22.03 -19.91
N ALA A 215 32.62 21.17 -20.90
CA ALA A 215 33.56 20.32 -21.68
C ALA A 215 32.71 19.20 -22.31
N ASP A 216 32.66 18.94 -23.60
CA ASP A 216 33.38 19.46 -24.76
C ASP A 216 32.47 19.26 -25.98
N ALA A 217 32.36 20.30 -26.79
CA ALA A 217 31.71 20.26 -28.09
C ALA A 217 32.67 19.68 -29.14
N LYS A 218 32.12 19.02 -30.16
CA LYS A 218 32.54 19.02 -31.59
C LYS A 218 31.66 17.98 -32.28
N LYS A 219 31.01 18.19 -33.42
CA LYS A 219 30.86 19.21 -34.46
C LYS A 219 29.56 18.73 -35.16
N GLY A 220 28.57 19.56 -35.49
CA GLY A 220 28.65 20.71 -36.38
C GLY A 220 28.16 20.28 -37.78
N GLY A 221 27.10 20.92 -38.28
CA GLY A 221 26.73 20.87 -39.70
C GLY A 221 25.23 20.91 -39.99
N GLU A 222 24.69 22.12 -40.14
CA GLU A 222 23.39 22.41 -40.78
C GLU A 222 23.40 21.99 -42.27
N SER A 223 22.25 21.61 -42.83
CA SER A 223 21.48 22.42 -43.79
C SER A 223 20.54 21.62 -44.73
N ASN A 224 19.32 22.16 -44.85
CA ASN A 224 18.40 22.24 -45.98
C ASN A 224 17.75 21.02 -46.69
N GLU A 225 16.42 21.03 -46.61
CA GLU A 225 15.42 20.98 -47.71
C GLU A 225 15.33 19.82 -48.74
N GLN A 226 14.07 19.37 -48.88
CA GLN A 226 13.39 18.85 -50.08
C GLN A 226 13.56 17.37 -50.48
N GLY A 227 12.44 16.64 -50.37
CA GLY A 227 11.77 16.03 -51.53
C GLY A 227 12.21 14.64 -52.04
N GLN A 228 11.20 13.76 -52.15
CA GLN A 228 11.08 12.60 -53.08
C GLN A 228 11.72 11.22 -52.74
N LYS A 229 10.84 10.22 -52.59
CA LYS A 229 11.01 8.78 -52.92
C LYS A 229 11.15 8.59 -54.46
N PRO A 230 11.47 7.40 -55.06
CA PRO A 230 11.79 6.05 -54.52
C PRO A 230 13.01 5.34 -55.19
N GLY A 231 13.40 4.15 -54.70
CA GLY A 231 14.18 3.13 -55.43
C GLY A 231 15.33 2.56 -54.59
N ASP A 232 15.21 1.37 -54.02
CA ASP A 232 15.51 0.03 -54.59
C ASP A 232 16.94 -0.43 -54.22
N LYS A 233 17.00 -1.50 -53.40
CA LYS A 233 18.12 -2.44 -53.16
C LYS A 233 19.34 -1.91 -52.39
N ASP A 234 19.54 -2.43 -51.19
CA ASP A 234 20.45 -3.57 -50.98
C ASP A 234 20.13 -4.24 -49.64
N GLU A 235 20.02 -5.56 -49.70
CA GLU A 235 19.85 -6.47 -48.57
C GLU A 235 21.21 -6.59 -47.88
N ASP A 236 21.36 -5.99 -46.70
CA ASP A 236 22.42 -6.36 -45.76
C ASP A 236 21.73 -7.03 -44.56
N ASP A 237 21.84 -8.36 -44.54
CA ASP A 237 21.60 -9.23 -43.39
C ASP A 237 22.36 -8.68 -42.18
N ALA A 238 21.64 -8.05 -41.26
CA ALA A 238 22.11 -7.91 -39.89
C ALA A 238 21.52 -9.10 -39.13
N GLU A 239 22.36 -10.11 -38.92
CA GLU A 239 22.10 -11.20 -38.00
C GLU A 239 21.77 -10.60 -36.62
N ASP A 240 20.50 -10.61 -36.23
CA ASP A 240 20.08 -10.42 -34.85
C ASP A 240 20.64 -11.62 -34.07
N GLU A 241 21.79 -11.44 -33.43
CA GLU A 241 22.20 -12.30 -32.32
C GLU A 241 21.19 -12.05 -31.19
N GLU A 242 20.11 -12.85 -31.17
CA GLU A 242 19.30 -13.02 -29.97
C GLU A 242 20.23 -13.59 -28.89
N GLU A 243 20.70 -12.73 -27.99
CA GLU A 243 21.32 -13.17 -26.74
C GLU A 243 20.28 -14.03 -26.01
N GLU A 244 20.44 -15.36 -26.07
CA GLU A 244 19.73 -16.29 -25.19
C GLU A 244 20.03 -15.86 -23.74
N GLU A 245 19.09 -15.18 -23.09
CA GLU A 245 19.14 -14.96 -21.65
C GLU A 245 19.19 -16.34 -20.98
N GLU A 246 20.35 -16.77 -20.48
CA GLU A 246 20.48 -17.98 -19.68
C GLU A 246 19.52 -17.85 -18.48
N GLU A 247 18.38 -18.56 -18.53
CA GLU A 247 17.39 -18.57 -17.47
C GLU A 247 18.08 -19.10 -16.19
N THR A 248 18.27 -18.21 -15.22
CA THR A 248 18.85 -18.59 -13.92
C THR A 248 17.87 -19.50 -13.19
N VAL A 249 18.09 -20.82 -13.28
CA VAL A 249 17.25 -21.86 -12.65
C VAL A 249 17.31 -21.73 -11.13
N ASP A 250 16.15 -21.60 -10.47
CA ASP A 250 16.06 -21.55 -9.01
C ASP A 250 16.57 -22.88 -8.41
N PRO A 251 17.64 -22.87 -7.59
CA PRO A 251 18.15 -24.07 -6.94
C PRO A 251 17.08 -24.84 -6.14
N LYS A 252 16.04 -24.15 -5.66
CA LYS A 252 14.91 -24.77 -4.98
C LYS A 252 14.17 -25.76 -5.87
N ASP A 253 13.88 -25.40 -7.12
CA ASP A 253 13.04 -26.23 -8.00
C ASP A 253 13.77 -27.54 -8.35
N THR A 254 15.06 -27.44 -8.65
CA THR A 254 15.95 -28.61 -8.85
C THR A 254 15.98 -29.51 -7.62
N LEU A 255 16.12 -28.93 -6.42
CA LEU A 255 16.17 -29.69 -5.17
C LEU A 255 14.83 -30.36 -4.82
N GLU A 256 13.71 -29.69 -5.09
CA GLU A 256 12.38 -30.27 -4.89
C GLU A 256 12.11 -31.41 -5.87
N GLU A 257 12.59 -31.34 -7.11
CA GLU A 257 12.51 -32.44 -8.08
C GLU A 257 13.37 -33.65 -7.68
N GLU A 258 14.62 -33.43 -7.27
CA GLU A 258 15.48 -34.49 -6.72
C GLU A 258 14.83 -35.16 -5.50
N CYS A 259 14.25 -34.37 -4.61
CA CYS A 259 13.57 -34.85 -3.41
C CYS A 259 12.28 -35.63 -3.74
N ARG A 260 11.53 -35.22 -4.76
CA ARG A 260 10.36 -35.93 -5.27
C ARG A 260 10.69 -37.35 -5.70
N ASN A 261 11.85 -37.53 -6.32
CA ASN A 261 12.35 -38.83 -6.81
C ASN A 261 13.22 -39.58 -5.78
N SER A 262 13.35 -39.05 -4.56
CA SER A 262 14.17 -39.65 -3.51
C SER A 262 13.48 -40.84 -2.84
N LYS A 263 14.27 -41.67 -2.15
CA LYS A 263 13.75 -42.79 -1.34
C LYS A 263 12.85 -42.32 -0.20
N GLU A 264 13.06 -41.11 0.31
CA GLU A 264 12.29 -40.54 1.43
C GLU A 264 10.85 -40.26 1.02
N CYS A 265 10.64 -39.80 -0.22
CA CYS A 265 9.32 -39.47 -0.75
C CYS A 265 8.69 -40.59 -1.60
N HIS A 266 9.31 -41.77 -1.66
CA HIS A 266 8.83 -42.89 -2.48
C HIS A 266 7.35 -43.24 -2.23
N SER A 267 6.92 -43.29 -0.95
CA SER A 267 5.53 -43.64 -0.63
C SER A 267 4.55 -42.60 -1.17
N ALA A 268 4.81 -41.31 -0.95
CA ALA A 268 3.96 -40.23 -1.43
C ALA A 268 3.96 -40.15 -2.96
N LYS A 269 5.12 -40.38 -3.59
CA LYS A 269 5.26 -40.42 -5.04
C LYS A 269 4.49 -41.57 -5.65
N HIS A 270 4.58 -42.76 -5.07
CA HIS A 270 3.83 -43.93 -5.54
C HIS A 270 2.32 -43.69 -5.54
N HIS A 271 1.77 -43.13 -4.45
CA HIS A 271 0.34 -42.83 -4.40
C HIS A 271 -0.09 -41.77 -5.41
N TYR A 272 0.73 -40.74 -5.61
CA TYR A 272 0.48 -39.74 -6.64
C TYR A 272 0.53 -40.34 -8.06
N ASP A 273 1.54 -41.15 -8.36
CA ASP A 273 1.70 -41.78 -9.67
C ASP A 273 0.53 -42.76 -9.95
N GLU A 274 0.11 -43.56 -8.97
CA GLU A 274 -1.06 -44.44 -9.10
C GLU A 274 -2.37 -43.66 -9.35
N CYS A 275 -2.55 -42.52 -8.69
CA CYS A 275 -3.69 -41.65 -8.94
C CYS A 275 -3.61 -41.05 -10.35
N ALA A 276 -2.45 -40.52 -10.74
CA ALA A 276 -2.25 -39.89 -12.04
C ALA A 276 -2.51 -40.87 -13.18
N ASP A 277 -2.07 -42.12 -13.05
CA ASP A 277 -2.34 -43.19 -14.02
C ASP A 277 -3.84 -43.49 -14.12
N ARG A 278 -4.56 -43.52 -12.99
CA ARG A 278 -6.00 -43.78 -12.94
C ARG A 278 -6.80 -42.64 -13.57
N VAL A 279 -6.47 -41.38 -13.25
CA VAL A 279 -7.11 -40.19 -13.82
C VAL A 279 -6.85 -40.08 -15.32
N THR A 280 -5.61 -40.30 -15.75
CA THR A 280 -5.23 -40.29 -17.17
C THR A 280 -5.99 -41.37 -17.92
N GLY A 281 -6.06 -42.59 -17.38
CA GLY A 281 -6.82 -43.69 -17.96
C GLY A 281 -8.33 -43.40 -18.08
N GLN A 282 -8.93 -42.69 -17.12
CA GLN A 282 -10.34 -42.29 -17.22
C GLN A 282 -10.56 -41.24 -18.31
N ILE A 283 -9.66 -40.25 -18.43
CA ILE A 283 -9.75 -39.21 -19.47
C ILE A 283 -9.63 -39.84 -20.86
N GLU A 284 -8.71 -40.78 -21.06
CA GLU A 284 -8.52 -41.45 -22.35
C GLU A 284 -9.71 -42.33 -22.76
N ASN A 285 -10.33 -43.03 -21.81
CA ASN A 285 -11.42 -43.97 -22.10
C ASN A 285 -12.80 -43.29 -22.17
N ASP A 286 -13.08 -42.37 -21.24
CA ASP A 286 -14.42 -41.80 -21.03
C ASP A 286 -14.51 -40.31 -21.42
N GLY A 287 -13.39 -39.70 -21.82
CA GLY A 287 -13.28 -38.26 -22.11
C GLY A 287 -13.35 -37.36 -20.87
N LYS A 288 -13.44 -37.94 -19.66
CA LYS A 288 -13.49 -37.24 -18.37
C LYS A 288 -13.06 -38.15 -17.22
N ALA A 289 -12.43 -37.57 -16.19
CA ALA A 289 -12.16 -38.24 -14.92
C ALA A 289 -13.27 -38.00 -13.88
N ASN A 290 -13.50 -38.96 -13.01
CA ASN A 290 -14.44 -38.90 -11.89
C ASN A 290 -13.78 -38.57 -10.54
N GLU A 291 -12.45 -38.41 -10.54
CA GLU A 291 -11.62 -38.06 -9.38
C GLU A 291 -10.46 -37.16 -9.81
N ASP A 292 -9.76 -36.58 -8.84
CA ASP A 292 -8.53 -35.81 -9.02
C ASP A 292 -7.43 -36.31 -8.06
N CYS A 293 -6.18 -35.85 -8.28
CA CYS A 293 -5.01 -36.26 -7.50
C CYS A 293 -4.49 -35.14 -6.58
N VAL A 294 -5.36 -34.21 -6.17
CA VAL A 294 -4.95 -33.02 -5.44
C VAL A 294 -4.41 -33.38 -4.06
N GLU A 295 -5.02 -34.33 -3.36
CA GLU A 295 -4.58 -34.77 -2.03
C GLU A 295 -3.21 -35.44 -2.08
N GLU A 296 -3.03 -36.39 -2.99
CA GLU A 296 -1.77 -37.11 -3.22
C GLU A 296 -0.66 -36.16 -3.69
N PHE A 297 -1.01 -35.15 -4.50
CA PHE A 297 -0.09 -34.09 -4.89
C PHE A 297 0.39 -33.29 -3.67
N PHE A 298 -0.50 -32.88 -2.76
CA PHE A 298 -0.11 -32.16 -1.55
C PHE A 298 0.78 -33.00 -0.63
N HIS A 299 0.54 -34.30 -0.53
CA HIS A 299 1.41 -35.22 0.21
C HIS A 299 2.82 -35.31 -0.41
N LEU A 300 2.90 -35.42 -1.74
CA LEU A 300 4.16 -35.46 -2.46
C LEU A 300 4.92 -34.13 -2.36
N ALA A 301 4.24 -33.01 -2.56
CA ALA A 301 4.80 -31.67 -2.46
C ALA A 301 5.32 -31.39 -1.04
N HIS A 302 4.54 -31.74 0.00
CA HIS A 302 4.97 -31.56 1.38
C HIS A 302 6.23 -32.36 1.70
N CYS A 303 6.31 -33.61 1.24
CA CYS A 303 7.50 -34.43 1.41
C CYS A 303 8.71 -33.82 0.67
N ALA A 304 8.53 -33.43 -0.60
CA ALA A 304 9.59 -32.84 -1.41
C ALA A 304 10.15 -31.56 -0.79
N THR A 305 9.29 -30.65 -0.33
CA THR A 305 9.70 -29.41 0.35
C THR A 305 10.43 -29.69 1.68
N GLN A 306 9.97 -30.66 2.48
CA GLN A 306 10.66 -31.03 3.72
C GLN A 306 12.05 -31.61 3.49
N CYS A 307 12.21 -32.43 2.44
CA CYS A 307 13.51 -32.96 2.03
C CYS A 307 14.42 -31.87 1.43
N ALA A 308 13.87 -30.94 0.64
CA ALA A 308 14.63 -29.91 -0.07
C ALA A 308 15.07 -28.77 0.85
N ALA A 309 14.24 -28.38 1.83
CA ALA A 309 14.51 -27.26 2.73
C ALA A 309 15.92 -27.29 3.36
N PRO A 310 16.37 -28.35 4.07
CA PRO A 310 17.70 -28.36 4.68
C PRO A 310 18.84 -28.30 3.65
N LYS A 311 18.65 -28.85 2.44
CA LYS A 311 19.63 -28.80 1.35
C LYS A 311 19.73 -27.40 0.78
N LEU A 312 18.60 -26.74 0.52
CA LEU A 312 18.54 -25.37 0.04
C LEU A 312 19.19 -24.41 1.06
N PHE A 313 18.85 -24.54 2.35
CA PHE A 313 19.46 -23.73 3.41
C PHE A 313 20.97 -23.98 3.59
N SER A 314 21.50 -25.11 3.09
CA SER A 314 22.95 -25.37 3.11
C SER A 314 23.69 -24.68 1.95
N GLN A 315 23.01 -24.44 0.83
CA GLN A 315 23.55 -23.77 -0.36
C GLN A 315 23.48 -22.24 -0.27
N LEU A 316 22.58 -21.71 0.55
CA LEU A 316 22.37 -20.26 0.74
C LEU A 316 23.22 -19.65 1.89
N LYS A 317 24.16 -20.40 2.47
CA LYS A 317 25.08 -19.96 3.55
C LYS A 317 26.43 -19.50 3.01
#